data_AF-A0A956NM35-F1
#
_entry.id   AF-A0A956NM35-F1
#
_cell.length_a   1.000
_cell.length_b   1.000
_cell.length_c   1.000
_cell.angle_alpha   90.00
_cell.angle_beta   90.00
_cell.angle_gamma   90.00
#
_symmetry.space_group_name_H-M   'P 1'
#
loop_
_entity.id
_entity.type
_entity.pdbx_description
1 polymer ?
#
loop_
_entity_poly.entity_id
_entity_poly.type
_entity_poly.pdbx_seq_one_letter_code
_entity_poly.pdbx_strand_id
1 'polypeptide(L)' 'TDALEIHQDAVRPGTKVLIVDDLLATGGTASAAARLVEQCGGDVLGLSFLVELADLGGRSRLDGRRVDALLTYE' A
#
# COMPACT_ATOMS: atom_id res chain seq x y z
N THR A 1 -18.10 -7.88 7.64
CA THR A 1 -16.68 -7.58 7.84
C THR A 1 -16.07 -7.42 6.48
N ASP A 2 -15.27 -6.37 6.31
CA ASP A 2 -14.64 -6.09 5.02
C ASP A 2 -13.37 -6.94 4.90
N ALA A 3 -13.05 -7.35 3.67
CA ALA A 3 -11.89 -8.16 3.34
C ALA A 3 -11.21 -7.60 2.09
N LEU A 4 -9.87 -7.75 2.05
CA LEU A 4 -9.06 -7.48 0.86
C LEU A 4 -8.44 -8.81 0.43
N GLU A 5 -8.51 -9.12 -0.86
CA GLU A 5 -8.11 -10.42 -1.41
C GLU A 5 -7.28 -10.22 -2.68
N ILE A 6 -6.39 -11.17 -2.96
CA ILE A 6 -5.59 -11.24 -4.18
C ILE A 6 -5.58 -12.70 -4.67
N HIS A 7 -5.50 -12.90 -5.98
CA HIS A 7 -5.21 -14.24 -6.53
C HIS A 7 -3.82 -14.72 -6.08
N GLN A 8 -3.71 -15.97 -5.63
CA GLN A 8 -2.47 -16.54 -5.07
C GLN A 8 -1.30 -16.52 -6.06
N ASP A 9 -1.59 -16.52 -7.36
CA ASP A 9 -0.64 -16.52 -8.48
C ASP A 9 -0.55 -15.17 -9.21
N ALA A 10 -1.17 -14.11 -8.67
CA ALA A 10 -1.16 -12.78 -9.28
C ALA A 10 0.25 -12.17 -9.39
N VAL A 11 1.14 -12.53 -8.46
CA VAL A 11 2.50 -12.01 -8.36
C VAL A 11 3.47 -13.18 -8.35
N ARG A 12 4.48 -13.12 -9.22
CA ARG A 12 5.56 -14.12 -9.24
C ARG A 12 6.60 -13.78 -8.18
N PRO A 13 7.23 -14.78 -7.52
CA PRO A 13 8.29 -14.52 -6.55
C PRO A 13 9.39 -13.61 -7.10
N GLY A 14 9.79 -12.60 -6.32
CA GLY A 14 10.81 -11.61 -6.68
C GLY A 14 10.31 -10.49 -7.61
N THR A 15 9.03 -10.46 -7.97
CA THR A 15 8.46 -9.35 -8.75
C THR A 15 8.52 -8.07 -7.92
N LYS A 16 9.11 -7.03 -8.49
CA LYS A 16 9.11 -5.69 -7.91
C LYS A 16 7.75 -5.04 -8.12
N VAL A 17 7.09 -4.64 -7.05
CA VAL A 17 5.72 -4.11 -7.06
C VAL A 17 5.69 -2.69 -6.53
N LEU A 18 4.94 -1.83 -7.21
CA LEU A 18 4.51 -0.52 -6.72
C LEU A 18 3.00 -0.61 -6.47
N ILE A 19 2.57 -0.26 -5.25
CA ILE A 19 1.13 -0.18 -4.94
C ILE A 19 0.67 1.24 -5.26
N VAL A 20 -0.44 1.36 -5.99
CA VAL A 20 -1.02 2.64 -6.37
C VAL A 20 -2.47 2.66 -5.94
N ASP A 21 -2.88 3.72 -5.26
CA ASP A 21 -4.28 3.93 -4.84
C ASP A 21 -4.66 5.41 -4.96
N ASP A 22 -5.93 5.75 -4.85
CA ASP A 22 -6.38 7.13 -4.93
C ASP A 22 -6.07 7.93 -3.65
N LEU A 23 -6.32 7.35 -2.47
CA LEU A 23 -6.30 8.08 -1.19
C LEU A 23 -5.58 7.31 -0.07
N LEU A 24 -4.56 7.93 0.52
CA LEU A 24 -4.00 7.52 1.80
C LEU A 24 -4.73 8.21 2.95
N ALA A 25 -5.58 7.46 3.67
CA ALA A 25 -6.20 7.88 4.92
C ALA A 25 -5.46 7.27 6.14
N THR A 26 -6.04 6.26 6.79
CA THR A 26 -5.43 5.60 7.97
C THR A 26 -4.36 4.57 7.61
N GLY A 27 -4.14 4.28 6.31
CA GLY A 27 -3.14 3.32 5.82
C GLY A 27 -3.51 1.84 5.95
N GLY A 28 -4.69 1.50 6.47
CA GLY A 28 -5.12 0.11 6.67
C GLY A 28 -5.18 -0.70 5.37
N THR A 29 -5.87 -0.19 4.35
CA THR A 29 -6.00 -0.84 3.04
C THR A 29 -4.64 -1.07 2.37
N ALA A 30 -3.82 -0.02 2.33
CA ALA A 30 -2.50 -0.06 1.73
C ALA A 30 -1.53 -1.03 2.44
N SER A 31 -1.57 -1.08 3.78
CA SER A 31 -0.81 -2.04 4.57
C SER A 31 -1.26 -3.49 4.29
N ALA A 32 -2.57 -3.73 4.23
CA ALA A 32 -3.11 -5.04 3.88
C ALA A 32 -2.71 -5.46 2.45
N ALA A 33 -2.79 -4.55 1.48
CA ALA A 33 -2.37 -4.79 0.10
C ALA A 33 -0.88 -5.17 0.01
N ALA A 34 -0.01 -4.44 0.72
CA ALA A 34 1.42 -4.75 0.77
C ALA A 34 1.68 -6.16 1.31
N ARG A 35 1.00 -6.54 2.40
CA ARG A 35 1.16 -7.87 3.01
C ARG A 35 0.67 -8.99 2.08
N LEU A 36 -0.42 -8.77 1.36
CA LEU A 36 -0.93 -9.74 0.39
C LEU A 36 0.05 -9.96 -0.78
N VAL A 37 0.62 -8.88 -1.31
CA VAL A 37 1.64 -8.96 -2.36
C VAL A 37 2.88 -9.72 -1.88
N GLU A 38 3.34 -9.44 -0.66
CA GLU A 38 4.50 -10.11 -0.07
C GLU A 38 4.23 -11.59 0.23
N GLN A 39 3.02 -11.95 0.62
CA GLN A 39 2.60 -13.36 0.78
C GLN A 39 2.63 -14.13 -0.56
N CYS A 40 2.37 -13.46 -1.68
CA CYS A 40 2.58 -14.01 -3.01
C CYS A 40 4.06 -14.02 -3.46
N GLY A 41 4.98 -13.53 -2.64
CA GLY A 41 6.42 -13.47 -2.92
C GLY A 41 6.88 -12.23 -3.69
N GLY A 42 6.03 -11.20 -3.81
CA GLY A 42 6.41 -9.91 -4.37
C GLY A 42 7.30 -9.09 -3.43
N ASP A 43 8.10 -8.20 -4.01
CA ASP A 43 8.92 -7.19 -3.31
C ASP A 43 8.28 -5.81 -3.51
N VAL A 44 7.60 -5.30 -2.48
CA VAL A 44 6.91 -4.00 -2.55
C VAL A 44 7.92 -2.88 -2.32
N LEU A 45 8.27 -2.18 -3.40
CA LEU A 45 9.26 -1.10 -3.40
C LEU A 45 8.76 0.20 -2.79
N GLY A 46 7.44 0.38 -2.75
CA GLY A 46 6.81 1.59 -2.23
C GLY A 46 5.33 1.67 -2.59
N LEU A 47 4.73 2.79 -2.20
CA LEU A 47 3.33 3.10 -2.41
C LEU A 47 3.20 4.52 -2.97
N SER A 48 2.28 4.70 -3.91
CA SER A 48 1.97 5.99 -4.54
C SER A 48 0.48 6.29 -4.41
N PHE A 49 0.17 7.50 -3.97
CA PHE A 49 -1.22 7.96 -3.81
C PHE A 49 -1.47 9.24 -4.60
N LEU A 50 -2.70 9.45 -5.04
CA LEU A 50 -3.10 10.75 -5.58
C LEU A 50 -3.24 11.77 -4.45
N VAL A 51 -3.90 11.37 -3.35
CA VAL A 51 -4.20 12.23 -2.20
C VAL A 51 -3.76 11.55 -0.91
N GLU A 52 -3.28 12.33 0.04
CA GLU A 52 -3.05 11.92 1.43
C GLU A 52 -3.77 12.86 2.41
N LEU A 53 -4.37 12.28 3.46
CA LEU A 53 -4.89 12.99 4.64
C LEU A 53 -3.89 12.83 5.79
N ALA A 54 -3.02 13.82 5.99
CA ALA A 54 -1.88 13.73 6.88
C ALA A 54 -2.28 13.55 8.36
N ASP A 55 -3.35 14.21 8.80
CA ASP A 55 -3.84 14.14 10.19
C ASP A 55 -4.28 12.73 10.62
N LEU A 56 -4.52 11.83 9.67
CA LEU A 56 -4.91 10.44 9.94
C LEU A 56 -3.71 9.50 10.14
N GLY A 57 -2.48 9.98 9.94
CA GLY A 57 -1.26 9.24 10.28
C GLY A 57 -1.01 7.98 9.45
N GLY A 58 -1.56 7.89 8.23
CA GLY A 58 -1.55 6.66 7.42
C GLY A 58 -0.16 6.09 7.15
N ARG A 59 0.85 6.94 6.93
CA ARG A 59 2.24 6.53 6.69
C ARG A 59 2.84 5.68 7.82
N SER A 60 2.39 5.87 9.06
CA SER A 60 2.87 5.10 10.22
C SER A 60 2.56 3.60 10.13
N ARG A 61 1.54 3.21 9.35
CA ARG A 61 1.14 1.81 9.14
C ARG A 61 1.83 1.11 7.98
N LEU A 62 2.75 1.78 7.29
CA LEU A 62 3.37 1.28 6.06
C LEU A 62 4.81 0.80 6.28
N ASP A 63 5.17 0.43 7.51
CA ASP A 63 6.43 -0.23 7.90
C ASP A 63 7.71 0.46 7.38
N GLY A 64 7.68 1.80 7.29
CA GLY A 64 8.81 2.59 6.79
C GLY A 64 9.07 2.48 5.29
N ARG A 65 8.15 1.89 4.52
CA ARG A 65 8.22 1.87 3.06
C ARG A 65 8.20 3.29 2.49
N ARG A 66 8.78 3.43 1.30
CA ARG A 66 8.70 4.68 0.53
C ARG A 66 7.24 4.96 0.17
N VAL A 67 6.77 6.15 0.53
CA VAL A 67 5.41 6.63 0.23
C VAL A 67 5.50 7.98 -0.47
N ASP A 68 4.89 8.08 -1.64
CA ASP A 68 4.68 9.34 -2.34
C ASP A 68 3.18 9.65 -2.42
N ALA A 69 2.82 10.93 -2.30
CA ALA A 69 1.48 11.43 -2.56
C ALA A 69 1.58 12.69 -3.43
N LEU A 70 0.72 12.83 -4.44
CA LEU A 70 0.73 14.01 -5.31
C LEU A 70 0.17 15.24 -4.59
N LEU A 71 -0.89 15.05 -3.81
CA LEU A 71 -1.55 16.08 -3.00
C LEU A 71 -1.59 15.63 -1.55
N THR A 72 -1.31 16.56 -0.63
CA THR A 72 -1.42 16.32 0.81
C THR A 72 -2.34 17.38 1.40
N TYR A 73 -3.31 16.93 2.18
CA TYR A 73 -4.19 17.75 2.99
C TYR A 73 -3.91 17.44 4.46
N GLU A 74 -4.00 18.46 5.31
CA GLU A 74 -4.01 18.28 6.76
C GLU A 74 -5.40 17.76 7.18
#